data_AF-A0A3B8J0S0-F1
#
_entry.id   AF-A0A3B8J0S0-F1
#
_cell.length_a   1.000
_cell.length_b   1.000
_cell.length_c   1.000
_cell.angle_alpha   90.00
_cell.angle_beta   90.00
_cell.angle_gamma   90.00
#
_symmetry.space_group_name_H-M   'P 1'
#
loop_
_entity.id
_entity.type
_entity.pdbx_description
1 polymer ?
#
loop_
_entity_poly.entity_id
_entity_poly.type
_entity_poly.pdbx_seq_one_letter_code
_entity_poly.pdbx_strand_id
1 'polypeptide(L)'
;GLASRGRAFRGYVEAVLRWATTQSELPDRVYATSTPLTVGYLAYRLKQRYDIPYHFEVRDLWPDVPLQMLPALKLLAPIFRFWERHIYRHAEGVVALSSPMAETGQRR
;
A
#
# COMPACT_ATOMS: atom_id res chain seq x y z
N GLY A 1 19.52 -5.15 7.10
CA GLY A 1 19.54 -3.69 7.37
C GLY A 1 18.41 -2.98 6.65
N LEU A 2 18.27 -1.66 6.81
CA LEU A 2 17.18 -0.88 6.19
C LEU A 2 17.20 -0.96 4.66
N ALA A 3 18.38 -0.86 4.04
CA ALA A 3 18.54 -0.96 2.58
C ALA A 3 18.14 -2.35 2.02
N SER A 4 18.41 -3.43 2.76
CA SER A 4 18.01 -4.78 2.31
C SER A 4 16.49 -4.97 2.38
N ARG A 5 15.82 -4.39 3.40
CA ARG A 5 14.35 -4.35 3.48
C ARG A 5 13.74 -3.56 2.32
N GLY A 6 14.28 -2.37 2.04
CA GLY A 6 13.85 -1.57 0.89
C GLY A 6 13.98 -2.31 -0.44
N ARG A 7 15.09 -3.02 -0.66
CA ARG A 7 15.27 -3.88 -1.85
C ARG A 7 14.27 -5.03 -1.89
N ALA A 8 13.99 -5.68 -0.77
CA ALA A 8 13.01 -6.76 -0.71
C ALA A 8 11.59 -6.26 -1.04
N PHE A 9 11.18 -5.11 -0.50
CA PHE A 9 9.87 -4.51 -0.80
C PHE A 9 9.74 -4.14 -2.27
N ARG A 10 10.77 -3.52 -2.86
CA ARG A 10 10.79 -3.24 -4.30
C ARG A 10 10.75 -4.52 -5.13
N GLY A 11 11.57 -5.51 -4.79
CA GLY A 11 11.61 -6.79 -5.48
C GLY A 11 10.27 -7.53 -5.46
N TYR A 12 9.56 -7.48 -4.33
CA TYR A 12 8.20 -8.01 -4.22
C TYR A 12 7.21 -7.32 -5.18
N VAL A 13 7.20 -5.98 -5.20
CA VAL A 13 6.34 -5.22 -6.12
C VAL A 13 6.65 -5.57 -7.57
N GLU A 14 7.92 -5.57 -7.96
CA GLU A 14 8.33 -5.91 -9.32
C GLU A 14 7.96 -7.35 -9.70
N ALA A 15 8.11 -8.31 -8.76
CA ALA A 15 7.75 -9.70 -8.99
C ALA A 15 6.25 -9.85 -9.25
N VAL A 16 5.38 -9.21 -8.45
CA VAL A 16 3.93 -9.28 -8.66
C VAL A 16 3.52 -8.58 -9.95
N LEU A 17 4.09 -7.41 -10.26
CA LEU A 17 3.77 -6.72 -11.52
C LEU A 17 4.21 -7.52 -12.75
N ARG A 18 5.33 -8.24 -12.69
CA ARG A 18 5.73 -9.17 -13.76
C ARG A 18 4.80 -10.38 -13.82
N TRP A 19 4.49 -11.00 -12.69
CA TRP A 19 3.55 -12.12 -12.63
C TRP A 19 2.19 -11.75 -13.25
N ALA A 20 1.67 -10.55 -12.98
CA ALA A 20 0.41 -10.07 -13.55
C ALA A 20 0.46 -9.92 -15.09
N THR A 21 1.64 -9.69 -15.69
CA THR A 21 1.78 -9.67 -17.16
C THR A 21 1.80 -11.05 -17.80
N THR A 22 2.04 -12.11 -17.02
CA THR A 22 2.14 -13.48 -17.54
C THR A 22 0.87 -14.31 -17.30
N GLN A 23 -0.12 -13.78 -16.58
CA GLN A 23 -1.35 -14.51 -16.33
C GLN A 23 -2.32 -14.36 -17.52
N SER A 24 -2.97 -15.47 -17.88
CA SER A 24 -4.09 -15.47 -18.83
C SER A 24 -5.37 -14.87 -18.22
N GLU A 25 -5.53 -15.02 -16.91
CA GLU A 25 -6.67 -14.51 -16.15
C GLU A 25 -6.16 -13.72 -14.95
N LEU A 26 -6.79 -12.57 -14.70
CA LEU A 26 -6.48 -11.69 -13.59
C LEU A 26 -7.64 -11.75 -12.57
N PRO A 27 -7.36 -11.47 -11.29
CA PRO A 27 -8.42 -11.44 -10.28
C PRO A 27 -9.41 -10.29 -10.56
N ASP A 28 -10.69 -10.51 -10.23
CA ASP A 28 -11.72 -9.48 -10.36
C ASP A 28 -11.53 -8.33 -9.37
N ARG A 29 -10.93 -8.62 -8.20
CA ARG A 29 -10.71 -7.64 -7.11
C ARG A 29 -9.44 -7.97 -6.33
N VAL A 30 -8.80 -6.95 -5.76
CA VAL A 30 -7.65 -7.09 -4.84
C VAL A 30 -8.05 -6.73 -3.42
N TYR A 31 -7.61 -7.51 -2.45
CA TYR A 31 -7.65 -7.16 -1.03
C TYR A 31 -6.24 -6.82 -0.56
N ALA A 32 -5.99 -5.55 -0.26
CA ALA A 32 -4.66 -5.04 0.08
C ALA A 32 -4.60 -4.60 1.54
N THR A 33 -3.49 -4.90 2.22
CA THR A 33 -3.29 -4.48 3.62
C THR A 33 -2.34 -3.27 3.69
N SER A 34 -2.44 -2.49 4.77
CA SER A 34 -1.66 -1.25 4.93
C SER A 34 -0.15 -1.43 5.04
N THR A 35 0.34 -2.64 5.35
CA THR A 35 1.74 -2.88 5.64
C THR A 35 2.44 -3.88 4.73
N PRO A 36 3.67 -3.56 4.29
CA PRO A 36 4.23 -2.19 4.17
C PRO A 36 3.49 -1.38 3.10
N LEU A 37 3.69 -0.05 3.03
CA LEU A 37 3.05 0.83 2.03
C LEU A 37 3.11 0.31 0.58
N THR A 38 4.16 -0.46 0.27
CA THR A 38 4.35 -1.05 -1.06
C THR A 38 3.23 -2.02 -1.46
N VAL A 39 2.51 -2.63 -0.51
CA VAL A 39 1.35 -3.50 -0.78
C VAL A 39 0.16 -2.67 -1.27
N GLY A 40 -0.17 -1.58 -0.58
CA GLY A 40 -1.19 -0.64 -1.06
C GLY A 40 -0.80 0.00 -2.40
N TYR A 41 0.47 0.38 -2.56
CA TYR A 41 0.98 0.89 -3.83
C TYR A 41 0.82 -0.13 -4.96
N LEU A 42 1.11 -1.41 -4.70
CA LEU A 42 0.93 -2.49 -5.67
C LEU A 42 -0.54 -2.62 -6.09
N ALA A 43 -1.48 -2.60 -5.14
CA ALA A 43 -2.91 -2.64 -5.43
C ALA A 43 -3.36 -1.46 -6.31
N TYR A 44 -2.88 -0.26 -5.99
CA TYR A 44 -3.10 0.91 -6.83
C TYR A 44 -2.54 0.73 -8.24
N ARG A 45 -1.32 0.18 -8.40
CA ARG A 45 -0.72 -0.06 -9.71
C ARG A 45 -1.47 -1.12 -10.52
N LEU A 46 -1.98 -2.16 -9.88
CA LEU A 46 -2.83 -3.16 -10.52
C LEU A 46 -4.14 -2.55 -11.00
N LYS A 47 -4.79 -1.72 -10.16
CA LYS A 47 -5.96 -0.93 -10.56
C LYS A 47 -5.66 -0.06 -11.78
N GLN A 48 -4.60 0.73 -11.74
CA GLN A 48 -4.27 1.63 -12.85
C GLN A 48 -3.98 0.91 -14.17
N ARG A 49 -3.39 -0.29 -14.11
CA ARG A 49 -2.91 -1.00 -15.30
C ARG A 49 -3.94 -1.97 -15.88
N TYR A 50 -4.76 -2.57 -15.02
CA TYR A 50 -5.66 -3.67 -15.38
C TYR A 50 -7.12 -3.40 -15.01
N ASP A 51 -7.42 -2.21 -14.49
CA ASP A 51 -8.75 -1.81 -14.00
C ASP A 51 -9.32 -2.71 -12.88
N ILE A 52 -8.43 -3.38 -12.14
CA ILE A 52 -8.82 -4.26 -11.02
C ILE A 52 -9.06 -3.40 -9.78
N PRO A 53 -10.31 -3.23 -9.30
CA PRO A 53 -10.59 -2.48 -8.08
C PRO A 53 -10.01 -3.18 -6.85
N TYR A 54 -9.80 -2.41 -5.78
CA TYR A 54 -9.26 -2.98 -4.54
C TYR A 54 -9.91 -2.41 -3.28
N HIS A 55 -9.97 -3.27 -2.27
CA HIS A 55 -10.28 -2.89 -0.90
C HIS A 55 -8.97 -2.74 -0.12
N PHE A 56 -8.92 -1.74 0.75
CA PHE A 56 -7.75 -1.45 1.55
C PHE A 56 -8.02 -1.66 3.04
N GLU A 57 -7.37 -2.67 3.63
CA GLU A 57 -7.45 -3.00 5.04
C GLU A 57 -6.39 -2.25 5.84
N VAL A 58 -6.86 -1.39 6.73
CA VAL A 58 -6.02 -0.65 7.67
C VAL A 58 -5.73 -1.55 8.86
N ARG A 59 -4.47 -1.99 8.98
CA ARG A 59 -3.99 -2.81 10.10
C ARG A 59 -3.24 -1.98 11.15
N ASP A 60 -2.58 -0.92 10.71
CA ASP A 60 -1.86 0.04 11.55
C ASP A 60 -1.68 1.39 10.83
N LEU A 61 -1.07 2.34 11.53
CA LEU A 61 -0.78 3.69 11.04
C LEU A 61 0.53 3.72 10.25
N TRP A 62 0.62 2.97 9.15
CA TRP A 62 1.70 3.11 8.18
C TRP A 62 1.46 4.33 7.29
N PRO A 63 2.39 5.29 7.13
CA PRO A 63 3.84 5.20 7.40
C PRO A 63 4.30 5.83 8.73
N ASP A 64 3.39 6.29 9.59
CA ASP A 64 3.74 7.04 10.80
C ASP A 64 4.54 6.19 11.79
N VAL A 65 4.17 4.92 12.01
CA VAL A 65 4.90 4.02 12.92
C VAL A 65 6.38 3.87 12.51
N PRO A 66 6.74 3.51 11.25
CA PRO A 66 8.14 3.46 10.81
C PRO A 66 8.89 4.78 10.89
N LEU A 67 8.23 5.89 10.55
CA LEU A 67 8.86 7.22 10.55
C LEU A 67 9.24 7.66 11.96
N GLN A 68 8.49 7.23 12.98
CA GLN A 68 8.81 7.43 14.39
C GLN A 68 9.98 6.54 14.83
N MET A 69 9.97 5.26 14.43
CA MET A 69 10.97 4.28 14.86
C MET A 69 12.33 4.41 14.14
N LEU A 70 12.35 4.94 12.91
CA LEU A 70 13.53 4.93 12.05
C LEU A 70 13.86 6.35 11.55
N PRO A 71 14.81 7.05 12.22
CA PRO A 71 15.19 8.42 11.85
C PRO A 71 15.64 8.56 10.38
N ALA A 72 16.30 7.52 9.84
CA ALA A 72 16.76 7.49 8.46
C ALA A 72 15.63 7.56 7.42
N LEU A 73 14.38 7.26 7.79
CA LEU A 73 13.23 7.33 6.89
C LEU A 73 12.55 8.70 6.89
N LYS A 74 12.89 9.62 7.80
CA LYS A 74 12.22 10.92 7.94
C LYS A 74 12.29 11.77 6.67
N LEU A 75 13.40 11.69 5.93
CA LEU A 75 13.55 12.38 4.64
C LEU A 75 12.56 11.88 3.57
N LEU A 76 12.06 10.65 3.71
CA LEU A 76 11.08 10.05 2.79
C LEU A 76 9.63 10.24 3.26
N ALA A 77 9.40 10.93 4.39
CA ALA A 77 8.05 11.12 4.95
C ALA A 77 7.05 11.74 3.95
N PRO A 78 7.40 12.78 3.16
CA PRO A 78 6.47 13.34 2.18
C PRO A 78 6.07 12.33 1.11
N ILE A 79 7.01 11.50 0.66
CA ILE A 79 6.78 10.47 -0.36
C ILE A 79 5.84 9.40 0.20
N PHE A 80 6.08 8.92 1.42
CA PHE A 80 5.21 7.91 2.02
C PHE A 80 3.80 8.44 2.24
N ARG A 81 3.65 9.66 2.76
CA ARG A 81 2.33 10.28 2.96
C ARG A 81 1.61 10.57 1.65
N PHE A 82 2.34 10.93 0.60
CA PHE A 82 1.77 11.07 -0.74
C PHE A 82 1.16 9.76 -1.22
N TRP A 83 1.94 8.67 -1.18
CA TRP A 83 1.47 7.36 -1.63
C TRP A 83 0.35 6.81 -0.78
N GLU A 84 0.43 6.98 0.53
CA GLU A 84 -0.64 6.61 1.45
C GLU A 84 -1.96 7.26 1.05
N ARG A 85 -2.01 8.59 0.90
CA ARG A 85 -3.24 9.28 0.47
C ARG A 85 -3.71 8.82 -0.90
N HIS A 86 -2.80 8.55 -1.83
CA HIS A 86 -3.16 7.99 -3.14
C HIS A 86 -3.82 6.62 -3.02
N ILE A 87 -3.35 5.77 -2.11
CA ILE A 87 -3.92 4.45 -1.86
C ILE A 87 -5.33 4.60 -1.26
N TYR A 88 -5.49 5.40 -0.20
CA TYR A 88 -6.83 5.61 0.39
C TYR A 88 -7.84 6.15 -0.62
N ARG A 89 -7.48 7.18 -1.39
CA ARG A 89 -8.39 7.84 -2.34
C ARG A 89 -8.83 6.97 -3.50
N HIS A 90 -8.03 5.97 -3.88
CA HIS A 90 -8.32 5.11 -5.02
C HIS A 90 -8.84 3.73 -4.61
N ALA A 91 -8.93 3.43 -3.32
CA ALA A 91 -9.59 2.22 -2.83
C ALA A 91 -11.10 2.31 -3.10
N GLU A 92 -11.72 1.18 -3.47
CA GLU A 92 -13.18 1.05 -3.60
C GLU A 92 -13.84 1.07 -2.21
N GLY A 93 -13.17 0.50 -1.22
CA GLY A 93 -13.60 0.50 0.17
C GLY A 93 -12.40 0.38 1.11
N VAL A 94 -12.54 0.95 2.31
CA VAL A 94 -11.55 0.87 3.37
C VAL A 94 -12.10 0.00 4.49
N VAL A 95 -11.38 -1.06 4.83
CA VAL A 95 -11.71 -1.95 5.94
C VAL A 95 -10.88 -1.56 7.15
N ALA A 96 -11.51 -1.30 8.28
CA ALA A 96 -10.85 -0.89 9.51
C ALA A 96 -11.26 -1.80 10.66
N LEU A 97 -10.31 -2.09 11.55
CA LEU A 97 -10.52 -2.99 12.71
C LEU A 97 -11.29 -2.32 13.86
N SER A 98 -11.43 -1.00 13.84
CA SER A 98 -12.14 -0.23 14.87
C SER A 98 -12.61 1.12 14.34
N SER A 99 -13.60 1.74 14.99
CA SER A 99 -14.12 3.06 14.62
C SER A 99 -13.04 4.15 14.55
N PRO A 100 -12.09 4.25 15.52
CA PRO A 100 -11.00 5.24 15.42
C PRO A 100 -10.10 5.05 14.20
N MET A 101 -9.85 3.81 13.79
CA MET A 101 -9.06 3.51 12.59
C MET A 101 -9.83 3.87 11.32
N ALA A 102 -11.15 3.63 11.31
CA ALA A 102 -12.01 4.03 10.20
C ALA A 102 -12.01 5.56 10.01
N GLU A 103 -12.15 6.33 11.09
CA GLU A 103 -12.09 7.79 11.05
C GLU A 103 -10.74 8.30 10.54
N THR A 104 -9.65 7.64 10.93
CA THR A 104 -8.31 8.00 10.46
C THR A 104 -8.14 7.73 8.97
N GLY A 105 -8.64 6.60 8.48
CA GLY A 105 -8.63 6.26 7.05
C GLY A 105 -9.45 7.23 6.21
N GLN A 106 -10.61 7.68 6.70
CA GLN A 106 -11.47 8.66 6.01
C GLN A 106 -10.81 10.05 5.87
N ARG A 107 -9.83 10.38 6.72
CA ARG A 107 -9.14 11.68 6.72
C ARG A 107 -7.92 11.74 5.79
N ARG A 108 -7.50 10.63 5.15
CA ARG A 108 -6.31 10.56 4.29
C ARG A 108 -6.68 10.51 2.80
#